data_AF-A0A962S6F6-F1
#
_entry.id   AF-A0A962S6F6-F1
#
_cell.length_a   1.000
_cell.length_b   1.000
_cell.length_c   1.000
_cell.angle_alpha   90.00
_cell.angle_beta   90.00
_cell.angle_gamma   90.00
#
_symmetry.space_group_name_H-M   'P 1'
#
loop_
_entity.id
_entity.type
_entity.pdbx_description
1 polymer ?
#
loop_
_entity_poly.entity_id
_entity_poly.type
_entity_poly.pdbx_seq_one_letter_code
_entity_poly.pdbx_strand_id
1 'polypeptide(L)'
;MAKKSFQTAPKPSNQLSIADIEAFERGGAGQDTPPQTRKPANVGLAVAEKTKRLSVDLPESVHTRFKTVCSAHGLKMTKEIENFILVRCEELEKQ
;
A
#
# COMPACT_ATOMS: atom_id res chain seq x y z
N MET A 1 19.88 -27.25 14.86
CA MET A 1 18.98 -26.07 14.88
C MET A 1 19.64 -24.96 15.69
N ALA A 2 20.37 -24.05 15.04
CA ALA A 2 21.07 -22.97 15.73
C ALA A 2 20.07 -21.93 16.24
N LYS A 3 20.04 -21.72 17.57
CA LYS A 3 19.17 -20.75 18.23
C LYS A 3 19.67 -19.35 17.86
N LYS A 4 18.87 -18.59 17.10
CA LYS A 4 19.17 -17.19 16.77
C LYS A 4 19.19 -16.38 18.08
N SER A 5 20.38 -15.97 18.51
CA SER A 5 20.59 -15.16 19.71
C SER A 5 20.32 -13.69 19.41
N PHE A 6 19.39 -13.08 20.14
CA PHE A 6 19.05 -11.66 20.05
C PHE A 6 20.11 -10.72 20.67
N GLN A 7 21.13 -11.29 21.32
CA GLN A 7 22.21 -10.53 21.98
C GLN A 7 23.21 -9.91 20.98
N THR A 8 23.22 -10.37 19.72
CA THR A 8 24.16 -9.89 18.68
C THR A 8 23.52 -8.91 17.70
N ALA A 9 22.28 -8.47 17.94
CA ALA A 9 21.64 -7.47 17.11
C ALA A 9 22.29 -6.09 17.36
N PRO A 10 22.72 -5.34 16.33
CA PRO A 10 23.19 -3.97 16.50
C PRO A 10 22.06 -3.18 17.17
N LYS A 11 22.33 -2.60 18.34
CA LYS A 11 21.38 -1.70 18.99
C LYS A 11 21.14 -0.53 18.04
N PRO A 12 19.89 -0.17 17.71
CA PRO A 12 19.62 0.98 16.88
C PRO A 12 20.17 2.21 17.59
N SER A 13 21.19 2.85 17.03
CA SER A 13 21.73 4.10 17.56
C SER A 13 20.80 5.25 17.18
N ASN A 14 19.54 5.20 17.62
CA ASN A 14 18.62 6.32 17.52
C ASN A 14 18.88 7.30 18.67
N GLN A 15 20.13 7.76 18.79
CA GLN A 15 20.37 9.01 19.49
C GLN A 15 20.02 10.12 18.50
N LEU A 16 18.76 10.57 18.58
CA LEU A 16 18.33 11.78 17.89
C LEU A 16 19.26 12.92 18.29
N SER A 17 19.68 13.72 17.32
CA SER A 17 20.56 14.85 17.63
C SER A 17 19.79 15.86 18.48
N ILE A 18 20.50 16.61 19.34
CA ILE A 18 19.89 17.64 20.19
C ILE A 18 19.11 18.65 19.32
N ALA A 19 19.62 18.94 18.11
CA ALA A 19 18.94 19.80 17.14
C ALA A 19 17.59 19.24 16.65
N ASP A 20 17.47 17.92 16.47
CA ASP A 20 16.21 17.27 16.07
C ASP A 20 15.18 17.32 17.20
N ILE A 21 15.64 17.18 18.45
CA ILE A 21 14.80 17.26 19.65
C ILE A 21 14.29 18.70 19.82
N GLU A 22 15.17 19.69 19.74
CA GLU A 22 14.79 21.10 19.83
C GLU A 22 13.86 21.54 18.69
N ALA A 23 14.07 21.02 17.47
CA ALA A 23 13.18 21.29 16.34
C ALA A 23 11.77 20.73 16.60
N PHE A 24 11.67 19.53 17.18
CA PHE A 24 10.39 18.94 17.58
C PHE A 24 9.70 19.75 18.69
N GLU A 25 10.43 20.13 19.74
CA GLU A 25 9.88 20.91 20.86
C GLU A 25 9.42 22.32 20.43
N ARG A 26 10.09 22.91 19.45
CA ARG A 26 9.74 24.21 18.86
C ARG A 26 8.59 24.12 17.85
N GLY A 27 8.40 22.94 17.26
CA GLY A 27 7.40 22.64 16.24
C GLY A 27 6.00 22.52 16.81
N GLY A 28 5.42 23.63 17.26
CA GLY A 28 3.97 23.71 17.48
C GLY A 28 3.19 23.35 16.20
N ALA A 29 1.94 22.90 16.36
CA ALA A 29 1.08 22.45 15.26
C ALA A 29 1.14 23.41 14.05
N GLY A 30 1.60 22.92 12.90
CA GLY A 30 1.67 23.68 11.65
C GLY A 30 3.07 24.09 11.18
N GLN A 31 4.13 23.78 11.93
CA GLN A 31 5.54 24.01 11.51
C GLN A 31 6.24 22.74 10.97
N ASP A 32 5.54 21.61 10.92
CA ASP A 32 6.08 20.39 10.32
C ASP A 32 6.43 20.64 8.86
N THR A 33 7.65 20.30 8.46
CA THR A 33 8.05 20.35 7.06
C THR A 33 7.10 19.42 6.30
N PRO A 34 6.43 19.89 5.22
CA PRO A 34 5.51 19.04 4.49
C PRO A 34 6.27 17.77 4.09
N PRO A 35 5.72 16.57 4.35
CA PRO A 35 6.39 15.34 3.99
C PRO A 35 6.78 15.45 2.52
N GLN A 36 8.06 15.25 2.21
CA GLN A 36 8.53 15.20 0.83
C GLN A 36 7.52 14.38 0.04
N THR A 37 6.94 14.99 -0.99
CA THR A 37 5.90 14.39 -1.82
C THR A 37 6.48 13.12 -2.42
N ARG A 38 6.34 11.99 -1.72
CA ARG A 38 6.68 10.68 -2.24
C ARG A 38 5.71 10.48 -3.37
N LYS A 39 6.14 10.79 -4.61
CA LYS A 39 5.38 10.46 -5.82
C LYS A 39 4.98 8.99 -5.65
N PRO A 40 3.68 8.66 -5.65
CA PRO A 40 3.29 7.27 -5.52
C PRO A 40 3.97 6.51 -6.66
N ALA A 41 4.56 5.35 -6.35
CA ALA A 41 5.37 4.57 -7.28
C ALA A 41 4.63 4.15 -8.57
N ASN A 42 3.33 4.45 -8.67
CA ASN A 42 2.48 4.13 -9.81
C ASN A 42 2.39 5.23 -10.88
N VAL A 43 3.04 6.40 -10.72
CA VAL A 43 2.93 7.51 -11.70
C VAL A 43 3.96 7.41 -12.84
N GLY A 44 4.76 6.34 -12.88
CA GLY A 44 6.01 6.31 -13.66
C GLY A 44 6.15 5.26 -14.75
N LEU A 45 5.12 4.48 -15.12
CA LEU A 45 5.24 3.50 -16.21
C LEU A 45 4.30 3.79 -17.39
N ALA A 46 4.95 4.13 -18.51
CA ALA A 46 4.58 3.90 -19.91
C ALA A 46 3.08 3.92 -20.27
N VAL A 47 2.65 5.01 -20.94
CA VAL A 47 1.40 5.12 -21.74
C VAL A 47 0.24 4.29 -21.16
N ALA A 48 -0.02 4.44 -19.86
CA ALA A 48 -1.18 3.81 -19.26
C ALA A 48 -2.42 4.56 -19.74
N GLU A 49 -3.37 3.83 -20.32
CA GLU A 49 -4.69 4.35 -20.64
C GLU A 49 -5.27 5.10 -19.42
N LYS A 50 -6.01 6.20 -19.66
CA LYS A 50 -6.60 6.98 -18.58
C LYS A 50 -7.53 6.09 -17.76
N THR A 51 -7.14 5.79 -16.52
CA THR A 51 -7.95 4.96 -15.62
C THR A 51 -9.26 5.66 -15.28
N LYS A 52 -10.37 4.92 -15.36
CA LYS A 52 -11.68 5.34 -14.84
C LYS A 52 -11.99 4.59 -13.55
N ARG A 53 -12.67 5.26 -12.61
CA ARG A 53 -13.10 4.65 -11.35
C ARG A 53 -14.37 3.84 -11.58
N LEU A 54 -14.34 2.58 -11.16
CA LEU A 54 -15.52 1.72 -11.05
C LEU A 54 -15.95 1.66 -9.57
N SER A 55 -17.22 1.95 -9.30
CA SER A 55 -17.84 1.79 -7.96
C SER A 55 -18.81 0.62 -8.03
N VAL A 56 -18.67 -0.34 -7.11
CA VAL A 56 -19.53 -1.54 -7.03
C VAL A 56 -19.96 -1.72 -5.58
N ASP A 57 -21.26 -1.84 -5.36
CA ASP A 57 -21.81 -2.16 -4.05
C ASP A 57 -21.88 -3.69 -3.89
N LEU A 58 -21.30 -4.17 -2.79
CA LEU A 58 -21.26 -5.58 -2.44
C LEU A 58 -21.80 -5.76 -1.01
N PRO A 59 -22.48 -6.88 -0.71
CA PRO A 59 -22.76 -7.23 0.68
C PRO A 59 -21.46 -7.28 1.50
N GLU A 60 -21.53 -6.78 2.74
CA GLU A 60 -20.36 -6.68 3.63
C GLU A 60 -19.63 -8.03 3.80
N SER A 61 -20.41 -9.11 3.93
CA SER A 61 -19.88 -10.47 4.07
C SER A 61 -19.05 -10.91 2.86
N VAL A 62 -19.50 -10.56 1.65
CA VAL A 62 -18.82 -10.87 0.38
C VAL A 62 -17.54 -10.05 0.28
N HIS A 63 -17.61 -8.74 0.52
CA HIS A 63 -16.45 -7.86 0.47
C HIS A 63 -15.37 -8.29 1.47
N THR A 64 -15.76 -8.63 2.71
CA THR A 64 -14.84 -9.08 3.76
C THR A 64 -14.17 -10.39 3.39
N ARG A 65 -14.93 -11.37 2.88
CA ARG A 65 -14.39 -12.65 2.42
C ARG A 65 -13.41 -12.44 1.27
N PHE A 66 -13.79 -11.65 0.26
CA PHE A 66 -12.93 -11.37 -0.89
C PHE A 66 -11.63 -10.68 -0.47
N LYS A 67 -11.70 -9.64 0.36
CA LYS A 67 -10.53 -8.95 0.91
C LYS A 67 -9.60 -9.90 1.66
N THR A 68 -10.16 -10.78 2.48
CA THR A 68 -9.39 -11.78 3.25
C THR A 68 -8.64 -12.74 2.32
N VAL A 69 -9.31 -13.26 1.29
CA VAL A 69 -8.69 -14.15 0.31
C VAL A 69 -7.58 -13.43 -0.46
N CYS A 70 -7.85 -12.24 -1.01
CA CYS A 70 -6.82 -11.46 -1.71
C CYS A 70 -5.61 -11.19 -0.79
N SER A 71 -5.84 -10.84 0.47
CA SER A 71 -4.77 -10.62 1.44
C SER A 71 -3.95 -11.89 1.72
N ALA A 72 -4.61 -13.05 1.84
CA ALA A 72 -3.92 -14.32 2.08
C ALA A 72 -3.00 -14.71 0.92
N HIS A 73 -3.35 -14.32 -0.30
CA HIS A 73 -2.57 -14.57 -1.51
C HIS A 73 -1.61 -13.43 -1.91
N GLY A 74 -1.55 -12.34 -1.13
CA GLY A 74 -0.72 -11.17 -1.47
C GLY A 74 -1.19 -10.43 -2.72
N LEU A 75 -2.46 -10.57 -3.09
CA LEU A 75 -3.06 -9.97 -4.28
C LEU A 75 -3.76 -8.65 -3.96
N LYS A 76 -3.74 -7.72 -4.91
CA LYS A 76 -4.53 -6.48 -4.83
C LYS A 76 -5.95 -6.76 -5.34
N MET A 77 -6.96 -6.45 -4.53
CA MET A 77 -8.38 -6.59 -4.91
C MET A 77 -8.68 -5.96 -6.28
N THR A 78 -8.16 -4.76 -6.56
CA THR A 78 -8.37 -4.09 -7.85
C THR A 78 -7.85 -4.90 -9.03
N LYS A 79 -6.69 -5.56 -8.89
CA LYS A 79 -6.09 -6.35 -9.98
C LYS A 79 -6.86 -7.64 -10.21
N GLU A 80 -7.36 -8.24 -9.14
CA GLU A 80 -8.20 -9.44 -9.21
C GLU A 80 -9.53 -9.15 -9.92
N ILE A 81 -10.17 -8.03 -9.58
CA ILE A 81 -11.40 -7.57 -10.26
C ILE A 81 -11.13 -7.26 -11.74
N GLU A 82 -10.03 -6.58 -12.05
CA GLU A 82 -9.62 -6.29 -13.42
C GLU A 82 -9.44 -7.58 -14.24
N ASN A 83 -8.75 -8.58 -13.69
CA ASN A 83 -8.56 -9.87 -14.34
C ASN A 83 -9.89 -10.60 -14.58
N PHE A 84 -10.78 -10.60 -13.58
CA PHE A 84 -12.12 -11.18 -13.72
C PHE A 84 -12.92 -10.51 -14.85
N ILE A 85 -12.89 -9.18 -14.94
CA ILE A 85 -13.58 -8.43 -16.00
C ILE A 85 -13.03 -8.81 -17.39
N LEU A 86 -11.71 -8.86 -17.55
CA LEU A 86 -11.08 -9.19 -18.83
C LEU A 86 -11.47 -10.59 -19.32
N VAL A 87 -11.33 -11.60 -18.45
CA VAL A 87 -11.73 -12.98 -18.78
C VAL A 87 -13.21 -13.03 -19.15
N ARG A 88 -14.06 -12.36 -18.37
CA ARG A 88 -15.50 -12.36 -18.62
C ARG A 88 -15.89 -11.65 -19.92
N CYS A 89 -15.17 -10.58 -20.30
CA CYS A 89 -15.37 -9.92 -21.59
C CYS A 89 -15.04 -10.86 -22.75
N GLU A 90 -13.89 -11.54 -22.71
CA GLU A 90 -13.53 -12.50 -23.77
C GLU A 90 -14.54 -13.65 -23.91
N GLU A 91 -15.13 -14.12 -22.81
CA GLU A 91 -16.17 -15.14 -22.83
C GLU A 91 -17.47 -14.65 -23.46
N LEU A 92 -17.83 -13.38 -23.26
CA LEU A 92 -19.05 -12.78 -23.78
C LEU A 92 -18.92 -12.40 -25.26
N GLU A 93 -17.74 -11.97 -25.70
CA GLU A 93 -17.47 -11.63 -27.10
C GLU A 93 -17.45 -12.84 -28.04
N LYS A 94 -17.26 -14.05 -27.49
CA LYS A 94 -17.27 -15.32 -28.24
C LYS A 94 -18.68 -15.93 -28.39
N GLN A 95 -19.70 -15.35 -27.77
CA GLN A 95 -21.10 -15.77 -27.88
C GLN A 95 -21.76 -15.14 -29.11
#